data_AF-A0AAW9NSS0-F1
#
_entry.id   AF-A0AAW9NSS0-F1
#
_cell.length_a   1.000
_cell.length_b   1.000
_cell.length_c   1.000
_cell.angle_alpha   90.00
_cell.angle_beta   90.00
_cell.angle_gamma   90.00
#
_symmetry.space_group_name_H-M   'P 1'
#
loop_
_entity.id
_entity.type
_entity.pdbx_description
1 polymer ?
#
loop_
_entity_poly.entity_id
_entity_poly.type
_entity_poly.pdbx_seq_one_letter_code
_entity_poly.pdbx_strand_id
1 'polypeptide(L)'
;MLKKFSSMLVVTLSLNSCVAYEHGKLIDIEDSNAYVWQKYMSEQEFNQLEEGMSYLDVVNTAKGMGALQKDGIYIWQDEDTLTKAYEIQFQNDQLVEKKVVELKGHSTR
;
A
#
# COMPACT_ATOMS: atom_id res chain seq x y z
N MET A 1 5.90 -5.31 -45.67
CA MET A 1 5.21 -4.67 -44.52
C MET A 1 5.42 -5.48 -43.22
N LEU A 2 6.66 -5.66 -42.75
CA LEU A 2 6.98 -6.58 -41.65
C LEU A 2 7.67 -5.95 -40.43
N LYS A 3 7.61 -4.61 -40.27
CA LYS A 3 8.26 -3.92 -39.14
C LYS A 3 7.32 -3.51 -38.00
N LYS A 4 6.00 -3.63 -38.17
CA LYS A 4 5.03 -3.12 -37.18
C LYS A 4 4.63 -4.13 -36.10
N PHE A 5 4.88 -5.43 -36.30
CA PHE A 5 4.49 -6.48 -35.34
C PHE A 5 5.52 -6.70 -34.22
N SER A 6 6.80 -6.33 -34.39
CA SER A 6 7.81 -6.46 -33.33
C SER A 6 7.60 -5.50 -32.16
N SER A 7 7.15 -4.26 -32.40
CA SER A 7 6.97 -3.30 -31.29
C SER A 7 5.86 -3.69 -30.31
N MET A 8 4.81 -4.36 -30.78
CA MET A 8 3.68 -4.72 -29.90
C MET A 8 4.01 -5.89 -28.96
N LEU A 9 4.92 -6.78 -29.37
CA LEU A 9 5.41 -7.88 -28.55
C LEU A 9 6.39 -7.41 -27.46
N VAL A 10 7.23 -6.41 -27.76
CA VAL A 10 8.20 -5.86 -26.79
C VAL A 10 7.49 -5.10 -25.66
N VAL A 11 6.44 -4.33 -25.98
CA VAL A 11 5.67 -3.57 -24.97
C VAL A 11 4.91 -4.49 -24.02
N THR A 12 4.41 -5.62 -24.51
CA THR A 12 3.71 -6.61 -23.66
C THR A 12 4.67 -7.40 -22.77
N LEU A 13 5.90 -7.67 -23.22
CA LEU A 13 6.94 -8.29 -22.39
C LEU A 13 7.44 -7.36 -21.26
N SER A 14 7.57 -6.05 -21.50
CA SER A 14 8.04 -5.10 -20.47
C SER A 14 7.03 -4.87 -19.34
N LEU A 15 5.73 -4.90 -19.64
CA LEU A 15 4.68 -4.75 -18.63
C LEU A 15 4.66 -5.93 -17.64
N ASN A 16 4.84 -7.16 -18.14
CA ASN A 16 4.86 -8.35 -17.30
C ASN A 16 6.07 -8.40 -16.35
N SER A 17 7.23 -7.89 -16.77
CA SER A 17 8.41 -7.83 -15.89
C SER A 17 8.27 -6.80 -14.76
N CYS A 18 7.53 -5.71 -14.98
CA CYS A 18 7.34 -4.68 -13.95
C CYS A 18 6.45 -5.20 -12.81
N VAL A 19 5.36 -5.88 -13.17
CA VAL A 19 4.44 -6.49 -12.19
C VAL A 19 5.11 -7.61 -11.39
N ALA A 20 5.96 -8.42 -12.02
CA ALA A 20 6.71 -9.47 -11.32
C ALA A 20 7.76 -8.91 -10.36
N TYR A 21 8.38 -7.77 -10.68
CA TYR A 21 9.36 -7.11 -9.82
C TYR A 21 8.72 -6.51 -8.57
N GLU A 22 7.55 -5.90 -8.70
CA GLU A 22 6.77 -5.39 -7.56
C GLU A 22 6.29 -6.51 -6.64
N HIS A 23 5.81 -7.63 -7.20
CA HIS A 23 5.42 -8.81 -6.41
C HIS A 23 6.62 -9.41 -5.67
N GLY A 24 7.80 -9.47 -6.30
CA GLY A 24 9.01 -10.00 -5.67
C GLY A 24 9.45 -9.21 -4.44
N LYS A 25 9.33 -7.87 -4.47
CA LYS A 25 9.65 -7.04 -3.30
C LYS A 25 8.69 -7.22 -2.13
N LEU A 26 7.41 -7.44 -2.40
CA LEU A 26 6.44 -7.73 -1.34
C LEU A 26 6.80 -9.07 -0.67
N ILE A 27 7.10 -10.10 -1.46
CA ILE A 27 7.53 -11.41 -0.96
C ILE A 27 8.83 -11.30 -0.13
N ASP A 28 9.80 -10.49 -0.56
CA ASP A 28 11.03 -10.28 0.23
C ASP A 28 10.75 -9.63 1.61
N ILE A 29 9.73 -8.77 1.70
CA ILE A 29 9.27 -8.21 2.99
C ILE A 29 8.62 -9.32 3.84
N GLU A 30 7.80 -10.19 3.23
CA GLU A 30 7.15 -11.34 3.88
C GLU A 30 8.17 -12.36 4.43
N ASP A 31 9.16 -12.74 3.62
CA ASP A 31 10.17 -13.76 3.95
C ASP A 31 11.26 -13.25 4.91
N SER A 32 11.45 -11.93 5.02
CA SER A 32 12.45 -11.36 5.93
C SER A 32 12.18 -11.66 7.40
N ASN A 33 10.97 -12.09 7.77
CA ASN A 33 10.55 -12.33 9.15
C ASN A 33 10.77 -11.12 10.09
N ALA A 34 11.10 -9.96 9.51
CA ALA A 34 11.39 -8.72 10.23
C ALA A 34 10.10 -8.03 10.69
N TYR A 35 8.99 -8.33 10.00
CA TYR A 35 7.67 -7.76 10.25
C TYR A 35 6.63 -8.87 10.17
N VAL A 36 6.33 -9.53 11.29
CA VAL A 36 5.07 -10.27 11.45
C VAL A 36 3.97 -9.26 11.11
N TRP A 37 3.35 -9.38 9.93
CA TRP A 37 2.56 -8.33 9.28
C TRP A 37 1.83 -7.45 10.27
N GLN A 38 2.40 -6.27 10.54
CA GLN A 38 1.90 -5.38 11.56
C GLN A 38 0.57 -4.84 11.05
N LYS A 39 -0.53 -5.26 11.70
CA LYS A 39 -1.89 -4.89 11.31
C LYS A 39 -2.21 -3.41 11.61
N TYR A 40 -1.36 -2.80 12.44
CA TYR A 40 -1.55 -1.49 13.00
C TYR A 40 -0.44 -0.54 12.54
N MET A 41 -0.75 0.74 12.48
CA MET A 41 0.19 1.82 12.19
C MET A 41 0.18 2.77 13.39
N SER A 42 1.35 3.27 13.77
CA SER A 42 1.46 4.32 14.79
C SER A 42 1.27 5.71 14.19
N GLU A 43 0.93 6.69 15.03
CA GLU A 43 0.85 8.09 14.60
C GLU A 43 2.18 8.63 14.06
N GLN A 44 3.29 8.15 14.62
CA GLN A 44 4.63 8.52 14.16
C GLN A 44 4.91 8.02 12.74
N GLU A 45 4.47 6.81 12.39
CA GLU A 45 4.63 6.24 11.05
C GLU A 45 3.69 6.94 10.06
N PHE A 46 2.45 7.21 10.45
CA PHE A 46 1.51 7.99 9.64
C PHE A 46 2.03 9.40 9.29
N ASN A 47 2.70 10.04 10.24
CA ASN A 47 3.25 11.38 10.05
C ASN A 47 4.46 11.40 9.10
N GLN A 48 5.14 10.27 8.90
CA GLN A 48 6.24 10.13 7.94
C GLN A 48 5.77 9.99 6.50
N LEU A 49 4.48 9.72 6.28
CA LEU A 49 3.95 9.54 4.93
C LEU A 49 3.83 10.87 4.19
N GLU A 50 4.28 10.89 2.94
CA GLU A 50 4.25 12.07 2.07
C GLU A 50 3.46 11.79 0.79
N GLU A 51 2.91 12.84 0.21
CA GLU A 51 2.24 12.77 -1.09
C GLU A 51 3.24 12.32 -2.17
N GLY A 52 2.81 11.41 -3.05
CA GLY A 52 3.64 10.82 -4.10
C GLY A 52 4.39 9.55 -3.70
N MET A 53 4.37 9.14 -2.42
CA MET A 53 4.92 7.85 -2.00
C MET A 53 4.23 6.67 -2.69
N SER A 54 4.99 5.63 -3.05
CA SER A 54 4.41 4.40 -3.61
C SER A 54 3.68 3.60 -2.54
N TYR A 55 2.78 2.68 -2.94
CA TYR A 55 2.15 1.77 -1.99
C TYR A 55 3.20 1.02 -1.16
N LEU A 56 4.28 0.57 -1.80
CA LEU A 56 5.34 -0.20 -1.17
C LEU A 56 6.15 0.65 -0.16
N ASP A 57 6.39 1.93 -0.46
CA ASP A 57 7.06 2.84 0.47
C ASP A 57 6.21 3.10 1.72
N VAL A 58 4.88 3.24 1.53
CA VAL A 58 3.93 3.37 2.64
C VAL A 58 3.93 2.10 3.50
N VAL A 59 3.87 0.92 2.87
CA VAL A 59 3.92 -0.38 3.59
C VAL A 59 5.22 -0.54 4.37
N ASN A 60 6.35 -0.14 3.80
CA ASN A 60 7.64 -0.17 4.50
C ASN A 60 7.67 0.78 5.71
N THR A 61 7.10 1.98 5.55
CA THR A 61 7.02 2.97 6.64
C THR A 61 6.09 2.48 7.74
N ALA A 62 4.96 1.87 7.38
CA ALA A 62 3.97 1.30 8.28
C ALA A 62 4.39 -0.06 8.87
N LYS A 63 5.48 -0.66 8.34
CA LYS A 63 5.94 -2.01 8.69
C LYS A 63 4.87 -3.09 8.52
N GLY A 64 3.94 -2.89 7.60
CA GLY A 64 2.80 -3.77 7.44
C GLY A 64 1.79 -3.31 6.39
N MET A 65 1.03 -4.26 5.87
CA MET A 65 0.00 -3.99 4.87
C MET A 65 -1.28 -3.46 5.50
N GLY A 66 -1.85 -2.44 4.86
CA GLY A 66 -3.17 -1.90 5.22
C GLY A 66 -4.29 -2.79 4.70
N ALA A 67 -5.44 -2.74 5.36
CA ALA A 67 -6.66 -3.38 4.89
C ALA A 67 -7.25 -2.57 3.73
N LEU A 68 -7.44 -3.20 2.58
CA LEU A 68 -8.15 -2.59 1.45
C LEU A 68 -9.62 -2.36 1.84
N GLN A 69 -10.08 -1.10 1.79
CA GLN A 69 -11.48 -0.78 2.05
C GLN A 69 -12.28 -0.63 0.75
N LYS A 70 -11.69 0.03 -0.25
CA LYS A 70 -12.25 0.28 -1.60
C LYS A 70 -11.11 0.43 -2.59
N ASP A 71 -11.40 0.44 -3.89
CA ASP A 71 -10.39 0.62 -4.94
C ASP A 71 -9.49 1.83 -4.67
N GLY A 72 -8.20 1.57 -4.46
CA GLY A 72 -7.19 2.57 -4.16
C GLY A 72 -7.23 3.16 -2.74
N ILE A 73 -8.09 2.67 -1.83
CA ILE A 73 -8.19 3.17 -0.45
C ILE A 73 -7.84 2.06 0.52
N TYR A 74 -6.77 2.28 1.29
CA TYR A 74 -6.29 1.36 2.31
C TYR A 74 -6.42 1.98 3.70
N ILE A 75 -6.66 1.13 4.69
CA ILE A 75 -6.81 1.51 6.08
C ILE A 75 -5.81 0.76 6.96
N TRP A 76 -5.09 1.49 7.80
CA TRP A 76 -4.40 0.95 8.96
C TRP A 76 -5.16 1.34 10.22
N GLN A 77 -5.39 0.40 11.12
CA GLN A 77 -5.90 0.77 12.45
C GLN A 77 -4.77 1.36 13.27
N ASP A 78 -5.10 2.33 14.12
CA ASP A 78 -4.12 2.93 15.02
C ASP A 78 -3.67 1.93 16.09
N GLU A 79 -2.36 1.85 16.30
CA GLU A 79 -1.75 0.90 17.23
C GLU A 79 -2.10 1.18 18.69
N ASP A 80 -2.21 2.46 19.06
CA ASP A 80 -2.35 2.86 20.47
C ASP A 80 -3.80 2.85 20.96
N THR A 81 -4.70 3.49 20.20
CA THR A 81 -6.06 3.78 20.64
C THR A 81 -7.08 2.77 20.13
N LEU A 82 -6.84 2.16 18.96
CA LEU A 82 -7.79 1.29 18.25
C LEU A 82 -9.18 1.91 17.99
N THR A 83 -9.37 3.19 18.32
CA THR A 83 -10.58 3.99 18.08
C THR A 83 -10.45 4.89 16.87
N LYS A 84 -9.25 5.00 16.30
CA LYS A 84 -8.96 5.72 15.07
C LYS A 84 -8.26 4.80 14.06
N ALA A 85 -8.29 5.21 12.80
CA ALA A 85 -7.64 4.55 11.70
C ALA A 85 -7.05 5.59 10.75
N TYR A 86 -6.05 5.17 9.99
CA TYR A 86 -5.37 5.95 8.98
C TYR A 86 -5.85 5.48 7.62
N GLU A 87 -6.65 6.31 6.95
CA GLU A 87 -7.11 6.08 5.59
C GLU A 87 -6.12 6.72 4.61
N ILE A 88 -5.60 5.93 3.69
CA ILE A 88 -4.62 6.35 2.69
C ILE A 88 -5.16 6.02 1.32
N GLN A 89 -5.26 7.04 0.48
CA GLN A 89 -5.71 6.91 -0.89
C GLN A 89 -4.52 6.95 -1.85
N PHE A 90 -4.55 6.01 -2.78
CA PHE A 90 -3.59 5.87 -3.86
C PHE A 90 -4.28 6.06 -5.22
N GLN A 91 -3.60 6.74 -6.13
CA GLN A 91 -3.95 6.80 -7.55
C GLN A 91 -2.70 6.53 -8.36
N ASN A 92 -2.77 5.59 -9.31
CA ASN A 92 -1.61 5.19 -10.13
C ASN A 92 -0.36 4.86 -9.30
N ASP A 93 -0.54 4.10 -8.21
CA ASP A 93 0.52 3.73 -7.24
C ASP A 93 1.18 4.94 -6.54
N GLN A 94 0.47 6.06 -6.38
CA GLN A 94 0.98 7.21 -5.63
C GLN A 94 -0.01 7.63 -4.55
N LEU A 95 0.49 7.85 -3.34
CA LEU A 95 -0.27 8.45 -2.25
C LEU A 95 -0.74 9.84 -2.68
N VAL A 96 -2.06 10.02 -2.78
CA VAL A 96 -2.68 11.31 -3.14
C VAL A 96 -3.41 11.96 -1.96
N GLU A 97 -3.81 11.16 -0.97
CA GLU A 97 -4.51 11.66 0.21
C GLU A 97 -4.21 10.77 1.41
N LYS A 98 -4.08 11.39 2.59
CA LYS A 98 -4.03 10.70 3.87
C LYS A 98 -4.93 11.41 4.87
N LYS A 99 -5.70 10.67 5.66
CA LYS A 99 -6.54 11.23 6.72
C LYS A 99 -6.74 10.29 7.88
N VAL A 100 -7.03 10.86 9.04
CA VAL A 100 -7.40 10.12 10.24
C VAL A 100 -8.92 9.98 10.27
N VAL A 101 -9.41 8.75 10.44
CA VAL A 101 -10.84 8.44 10.56
C VAL A 101 -11.13 7.84 11.93
N GLU A 102 -12.22 8.26 12.56
CA GLU A 102 -12.69 7.64 13.79
C GLU A 102 -13.40 6.32 13.49
N LEU A 103 -12.94 5.25 14.13
CA LEU A 103 -13.62 3.96 14.13
C LEU A 103 -14.78 4.06 15.13
N LYS A 104 -15.99 4.21 14.62
CA LYS A 104 -17.20 4.11 15.46
C LYS A 104 -17.28 2.70 16.01
N GLY A 105 -16.88 2.52 17.27
CA GLY A 105 -17.17 1.32 18.02
C GLY A 105 -18.68 1.13 18.10
N HIS A 106 -19.15 -0.10 17.89
CA HIS A 106 -20.50 -0.54 18.24
C HIS A 106 -20.69 -0.47 19.77
N SER A 107 -20.71 0.73 20.35
CA SER A 107 -21.22 0.94 21.70
C SER A 107 -22.74 0.94 21.62
N THR A 108 -23.34 -0.22 21.42
CA THR A 108 -24.69 -0.48 21.93
C THR A 108 -24.56 -0.63 23.44
N ARG A 109 -24.51 0.48 24.16
CA ARG A 109 -24.81 0.51 25.58
C ARG A 109 -26.21 1.07 25.77
#